data_AF-A0A2I1HBM3-F1
#
_entry.id   AF-A0A2I1HBM3-F1
#
_cell.length_a   1.000
_cell.length_b   1.000
_cell.length_c   1.000
_cell.angle_alpha   90.00
_cell.angle_beta   90.00
_cell.angle_gamma   90.00
#
_symmetry.space_group_name_H-M   'P 1'
#
loop_
_entity.id
_entity.type
_entity.pdbx_description
1 polymer ?
#
loop_
_entity_poly.entity_id
_entity_poly.type
_entity_poly.pdbx_seq_one_letter_code
_entity_poly.pdbx_strand_id
1 'polypeptide(L)' 'MGSYDYDTQRTNPAGVGHKNNHAATEVAETEEVKHLKSQYKNELTKLQEITTEWSEADLLFALQENQGDLEVTINRIMEG' A
#
# COMPACT_ATOMS: atom_id res chain seq x y z
N MET A 1 21.43 53.18 -9.63
CA MET A 1 20.71 52.73 -10.83
C MET A 1 21.39 51.44 -11.30
N GLY A 2 20.90 50.29 -10.86
CA GLY A 2 21.48 48.99 -11.13
C GLY A 2 20.49 47.95 -10.65
N SER A 3 19.64 47.50 -11.58
CA SER A 3 18.57 46.53 -11.35
C SER A 3 19.20 45.23 -10.90
N TYR A 4 18.92 44.77 -9.68
CA TYR A 4 19.07 43.36 -9.37
C TYR A 4 17.82 42.69 -9.94
N ASP A 5 18.00 42.05 -11.09
CA ASP A 5 16.99 41.16 -11.67
C ASP A 5 16.76 39.99 -10.70
N TYR A 6 15.77 40.13 -9.83
CA TYR A 6 15.21 39.01 -9.10
C TYR A 6 14.31 38.25 -10.07
N ASP A 7 14.89 37.29 -10.80
CA ASP A 7 14.13 36.25 -11.48
C ASP A 7 13.46 35.39 -10.39
N THR A 8 12.32 35.86 -9.90
CA THR A 8 11.44 35.09 -9.03
C THR A 8 10.78 34.05 -9.92
N GLN A 9 11.39 32.87 -10.01
CA GLN A 9 10.79 31.68 -10.60
C GLN A 9 9.55 31.31 -9.78
N ARG A 10 8.44 31.99 -10.09
CA ARG A 10 7.16 31.81 -9.44
C ARG A 10 6.47 30.62 -10.09
N THR A 11 6.61 29.50 -9.39
CA THR A 11 5.62 28.42 -9.25
C THR A 11 5.20 27.72 -10.55
N ASN A 12 5.81 26.57 -10.81
CA ASN A 12 5.21 25.50 -11.60
C ASN A 12 3.90 25.05 -10.93
N PRO A 13 2.73 25.13 -11.58
CA PRO A 13 1.49 24.55 -11.08
C PRO A 13 1.17 23.34 -11.94
N ALA A 14 1.69 22.16 -11.61
CA ALA A 14 1.14 20.92 -12.15
C ALA A 14 1.68 19.71 -11.39
N GLY A 15 0.77 18.97 -10.77
CA GLY A 15 1.00 17.59 -10.42
C GLY A 15 1.66 17.35 -9.07
N VAL A 16 0.96 17.70 -7.98
CA VAL A 16 0.84 16.69 -6.91
C VAL A 16 0.05 15.55 -7.53
N GLY A 17 0.73 14.74 -8.34
CA GLY A 17 0.29 13.39 -8.59
C GLY A 17 0.26 12.77 -7.21
N HIS A 18 -0.95 12.44 -6.75
CA HIS A 18 -1.12 11.48 -5.69
C HIS A 18 -0.21 10.32 -6.07
N LYS A 19 0.87 10.18 -5.31
CA LYS A 19 1.82 9.09 -5.46
C LYS A 19 1.06 7.87 -5.00
N ASN A 20 0.19 7.35 -5.86
CA ASN A 20 -0.21 5.97 -5.84
C ASN A 20 1.03 5.22 -6.31
N ASN A 21 2.06 5.27 -5.48
CA ASN A 21 3.18 4.36 -5.50
C ASN A 21 2.58 3.02 -5.07
N HIS A 22 1.84 2.40 -5.99
CA HIS A 22 1.80 0.96 -6.21
C HIS A 22 3.20 0.47 -6.63
N ALA A 23 4.25 1.04 -6.04
CA ALA A 23 5.57 0.46 -6.04
C ALA A 23 5.41 -0.77 -5.17
N ALA A 24 5.08 -1.87 -5.84
CA ALA A 24 5.24 -3.23 -5.38
C ALA A 24 6.39 -3.22 -4.40
N THR A 25 6.04 -3.18 -3.11
CA THR A 25 7.05 -3.16 -2.07
C THR A 25 7.78 -4.46 -2.31
N GLU A 26 9.05 -4.33 -2.64
CA GLU A 26 10.06 -5.39 -2.57
C GLU A 26 10.11 -5.85 -1.11
N VAL A 27 9.01 -6.44 -0.61
CA VAL A 27 9.07 -7.39 0.47
C VAL A 27 9.88 -8.47 -0.17
N ALA A 28 11.16 -8.58 0.19
CA ALA A 28 11.97 -9.71 -0.21
C ALA A 28 11.06 -10.93 -0.03
N GLU A 29 10.65 -11.56 -1.14
CA GLU A 29 9.76 -12.71 -1.11
C GLU A 29 10.57 -13.85 -0.50
N THR A 30 10.74 -13.78 0.82
CA THR A 30 11.33 -14.82 1.60
C THR A 30 10.45 -16.04 1.43
N GLU A 31 11.04 -17.22 1.59
CA GLU A 31 10.27 -18.47 1.51
C GLU A 31 9.08 -18.44 2.48
N GLU A 32 9.21 -17.71 3.59
CA GLU A 32 8.13 -17.43 4.54
C GLU A 32 6.96 -16.66 3.90
N VAL A 33 7.20 -15.53 3.23
CA VAL A 33 6.13 -14.77 2.54
C VAL A 33 5.46 -15.62 1.46
N LYS A 34 6.24 -16.40 0.69
CA LYS A 34 5.68 -17.32 -0.32
C LYS A 34 4.83 -18.42 0.31
N HIS A 35 5.26 -18.94 1.45
CA HIS A 35 4.52 -19.95 2.20
C HIS A 35 3.21 -19.37 2.72
N LEU A 36 3.26 -18.21 3.39
CA LEU A 36 2.08 -17.49 3.90
C LEU A 36 1.11 -17.11 2.78
N LYS A 37 1.62 -16.65 1.62
CA LYS A 37 0.81 -16.35 0.44
C LYS A 37 0.08 -17.57 -0.09
N SER A 38 0.72 -18.74 -0.07
CA SER A 38 0.05 -20.00 -0.44
C SER A 38 -0.97 -20.44 0.61
N GLN A 39 -0.63 -20.30 1.90
CA GLN A 39 -1.51 -20.66 3.01
C GLN A 39 -2.79 -19.83 2.98
N TYR A 40 -2.65 -18.50 2.93
CA TYR A 40 -3.76 -17.55 3.03
C TYR A 40 -4.26 -17.07 1.67
N LYS A 41 -3.95 -17.78 0.57
CA LYS A 41 -4.31 -17.35 -0.79
C LYS A 41 -5.81 -17.10 -0.94
N ASN A 42 -6.63 -17.97 -0.34
CA ASN A 42 -8.08 -17.88 -0.43
C ASN A 42 -8.60 -16.68 0.38
N GLU A 43 -8.16 -16.51 1.62
CA GLU A 43 -8.48 -15.35 2.45
C GLU A 43 -8.04 -14.04 1.79
N LEU A 44 -6.82 -14.01 1.26
CA LEU A 44 -6.25 -12.84 0.63
C LEU A 44 -7.00 -12.45 -0.65
N THR A 45 -7.47 -13.42 -1.44
CA THR A 45 -8.32 -13.14 -2.60
C THR A 45 -9.64 -12.49 -2.17
N LYS A 46 -10.29 -13.02 -1.12
CA LYS A 46 -11.55 -12.45 -0.59
C LYS A 46 -11.34 -11.04 -0.02
N LEU A 47 -10.22 -10.81 0.67
CA LEU A 47 -9.84 -9.50 1.15
C LEU A 47 -9.65 -8.54 -0.03
N GLN A 48 -8.86 -8.90 -1.03
CA GLN A 48 -8.62 -8.06 -2.22
C GLN A 48 -9.91 -7.64 -2.94
N GLU A 49 -10.95 -8.48 -2.93
CA GLU A 49 -12.26 -8.13 -3.52
C GLU A 49 -12.99 -7.02 -2.75
N ILE A 50 -12.77 -6.90 -1.44
CA ILE A 50 -13.49 -5.96 -0.57
C ILE A 50 -12.61 -4.76 -0.21
N THR A 51 -11.31 -4.98 -0.06
CA THR A 51 -10.29 -4.02 0.38
C THR A 51 -9.41 -3.66 -0.81
N THR A 52 -9.95 -2.86 -1.74
CA THR A 52 -9.23 -2.45 -2.96
C THR A 52 -8.15 -1.39 -2.71
N GLU A 53 -8.17 -0.77 -1.53
CA GLU A 53 -7.23 0.29 -1.12
C GLU A 53 -5.94 -0.24 -0.48
N TRP A 54 -5.89 -1.54 -0.17
CA TRP A 54 -4.77 -2.17 0.54
C TRP A 54 -3.91 -3.01 -0.40
N SER A 55 -2.59 -2.96 -0.18
CA SER A 55 -1.66 -3.77 -0.98
C SER A 55 -1.69 -5.23 -0.55
N GLU A 56 -1.40 -6.14 -1.48
CA GLU A 56 -1.32 -7.58 -1.21
C GLU A 56 -0.37 -7.90 -0.03
N ALA A 57 0.77 -7.20 0.04
CA ALA A 57 1.71 -7.33 1.15
C ALA A 57 1.06 -6.99 2.50
N ASP A 58 0.41 -5.82 2.60
CA ASP A 58 -0.25 -5.39 3.84
C ASP A 58 -1.38 -6.35 4.25
N LEU A 59 -2.16 -6.85 3.29
CA LEU A 59 -3.20 -7.85 3.56
C LEU A 59 -2.61 -9.16 4.11
N LEU A 60 -1.47 -9.58 3.57
CA LEU A 60 -0.78 -10.80 3.99
C LEU A 60 -0.16 -10.65 5.38
N PHE A 61 0.42 -9.48 5.69
CA PHE A 61 0.87 -9.14 7.04
C PHE A 61 -0.29 -9.07 8.02
N ALA A 62 -1.40 -8.41 7.66
CA ALA A 62 -2.58 -8.32 8.51
C ALA A 62 -3.19 -9.70 8.80
N LEU A 63 -3.26 -10.57 7.79
CA LEU A 63 -3.66 -11.96 7.98
C LEU A 63 -2.71 -12.68 8.94
N GLN A 64 -1.39 -12.56 8.76
CA GLN A 64 -0.41 -13.18 9.65
C GLN A 64 -0.54 -12.67 11.10
N GLU A 65 -0.72 -11.37 11.32
CA GLU A 65 -0.93 -10.77 12.65
C GLU A 65 -2.20 -11.31 13.33
N ASN A 66 -3.24 -11.55 12.56
CA ASN A 66 -4.51 -12.11 13.03
C ASN A 66 -4.55 -13.64 12.95
N GLN A 67 -3.40 -14.32 12.82
CA GLN A 67 -3.31 -15.80 12.78
C GLN A 67 -4.09 -16.46 11.62
N GLY A 68 -4.23 -15.75 10.50
CA GLY A 68 -5.02 -16.18 9.33
C GLY A 68 -6.51 -15.90 9.46
N ASP A 69 -6.94 -15.15 10.49
CA ASP A 69 -8.36 -14.90 10.70
C ASP A 69 -8.86 -13.80 9.75
N LEU A 70 -9.57 -14.25 8.71
CA LEU A 70 -10.14 -13.40 7.67
C LEU A 70 -11.12 -12.38 8.25
N GLU A 71 -12.04 -12.80 9.12
CA GLU A 71 -13.10 -11.91 9.61
C GLU A 71 -12.55 -10.82 10.52
N VAL A 72 -11.58 -11.17 11.38
CA VAL A 72 -10.88 -10.18 12.21
C VAL A 72 -10.08 -9.21 11.36
N THR A 73 -9.41 -9.71 10.32
CA THR A 73 -8.63 -8.88 9.40
C THR A 73 -9.53 -7.92 8.61
N ILE A 74 -10.66 -8.42 8.08
CA ILE A 74 -11.67 -7.60 7.39
C ILE A 74 -12.21 -6.53 8.33
N ASN A 75 -12.66 -6.91 9.53
CA ASN A 75 -13.20 -5.97 10.51
C ASN A 75 -12.18 -4.88 10.83
N ARG A 76 -10.91 -5.24 11.06
CA ARG A 76 -9.87 -4.24 11.34
C ARG A 76 -9.59 -3.30 10.18
N ILE A 77 -9.64 -3.79 8.94
CA ILE A 77 -9.48 -2.96 7.75
C ILE A 77 -10.70 -2.05 7.54
N MET A 78 -11.90 -2.52 7.86
CA MET A 78 -13.16 -1.76 7.74
C MET A 78 -13.41 -0.78 8.90
N GLU A 79 -12.93 -1.11 10.09
CA GLU A 79 -13.03 -0.28 11.30
C GLU A 79 -11.94 0.82 11.34
N GLY A 80 -10.94 0.73 10.47
CA GLY A 80 -9.81 1.66 10.34
C GLY A 80 -10.11 2.90 9.48
#